data_AF-A0AA40T3N4-F1
#
_entry.id   AF-A0AA40T3N4-F1
#
_cell.length_a   1.000
_cell.length_b   1.000
_cell.length_c   1.000
_cell.angle_alpha   90.00
_cell.angle_beta   90.00
_cell.angle_gamma   90.00
#
_symmetry.space_group_name_H-M   'P 1'
#
loop_
_entity.id
_entity.type
_entity.pdbx_description
1 polymer ?
#
loop_
_entity_poly.entity_id
_entity_poly.type
_entity_poly.pdbx_seq_one_letter_code
_entity_poly.pdbx_strand_id
1 'polypeptide(L)' 'MERAILIHFDKTTGSVKVEAEGFEGLTCLAATQPFEEALGVVEDERIYKDESAPQLRTTNSSQTRLRQ' A
#
# COMPACT_ATOMS: atom_id res chain seq x y z
N MET A 1 -10.40 -3.29 5.03
CA MET A 1 -9.00 -3.67 5.28
C MET A 1 -8.58 -3.05 6.60
N GLU A 2 -7.71 -3.72 7.34
CA GLU A 2 -7.08 -3.11 8.52
C GLU A 2 -6.13 -2.00 8.05
N ARG A 3 -6.09 -0.88 8.78
CA ARG A 3 -5.23 0.26 8.49
C ARG A 3 -4.15 0.32 9.53
N ALA A 4 -2.89 0.37 9.11
CA ALA A 4 -1.76 0.40 10.01
C ALA A 4 -0.70 1.38 9.52
N ILE A 5 -0.03 2.04 10.47
CA ILE A 5 1.18 2.81 10.23
C ILE A 5 2.34 2.02 10.82
N LEU A 6 3.29 1.66 9.96
CA LEU A 6 4.48 0.90 10.31
C LEU A 6 5.67 1.85 10.31
N ILE A 7 6.38 1.93 11.44
CA ILE A 7 7.61 2.72 11.57
C ILE A 7 8.78 1.74 11.63
N HIS A 8 9.59 1.75 10.58
CA HIS A 8 10.78 0.92 10.47
C HIS A 8 11.99 1.73 10.94
N PHE A 9 12.71 1.17 11.91
CA PHE A 9 13.97 1.74 12.38
C PHE A 9 15.11 0.76 12.13
N ASP A 10 16.05 1.17 11.28
CA ASP A 10 17.29 0.44 11.10
C ASP A 10 18.33 0.90 12.12
N LYS A 11 18.63 0.04 13.09
CA LYS A 11 19.61 0.31 14.15
C LYS A 11 21.04 0.45 13.63
N THR A 12 21.35 -0.08 12.45
CA THR A 12 22.71 -0.09 11.90
C THR A 12 23.03 1.21 11.17
N THR A 13 22.08 1.72 10.39
CA THR A 13 22.23 2.97 9.64
C THR A 13 21.64 4.18 10.36
N GLY A 14 20.77 3.96 11.35
CA GLY A 14 19.99 5.02 11.99
C GLY A 14 18.80 5.49 11.16
N SER A 15 18.52 4.84 10.02
CA SER A 15 17.45 5.24 9.11
C SER A 15 16.07 4.94 9.68
N VAL A 16 15.16 5.90 9.53
CA VAL A 16 13.74 5.78 9.92
C VAL A 16 12.89 5.86 8.66
N LYS A 17 11.97 4.91 8.49
CA LYS A 17 11.02 4.88 7.37
C LYS A 17 9.60 4.72 7.89
N VAL A 18 8.66 5.49 7.34
CA VAL A 18 7.23 5.42 7.67
C VAL A 18 6.48 4.77 6.52
N GLU A 19 5.67 3.76 6.81
CA GLU A 19 4.87 3.04 5.81
C GLU A 19 3.39 3.02 6.22
N ALA A 20 2.50 3.29 5.26
CA ALA A 20 1.06 3.21 5.43
C ALA A 20 0.50 1.95 4.74
N GLU A 21 -0.02 1.01 5.53
CA GLU A 21 -0.64 -0.22 5.05
C GLU A 21 -2.17 -0.13 5.12
N GLY A 22 -2.85 -0.56 4.05
CA GLY A 22 -4.32 -0.55 3.98
C GLY A 22 -4.94 0.82 3.72
N PHE A 23 -4.13 1.80 3.29
CA PHE A 23 -4.58 3.12 2.85
C PHE A 23 -4.73 3.16 1.32
N GLU A 24 -5.79 3.81 0.84
CA GLU A 24 -6.12 3.91 -0.58
C GLU A 24 -5.92 5.34 -1.09
N GLY A 25 -5.37 5.48 -2.30
CA GLY A 25 -5.12 6.77 -2.94
C GLY A 25 -4.31 7.75 -2.06
N LEU A 26 -4.73 9.02 -2.01
CA LEU A 26 -4.04 10.08 -1.27
C LEU A 26 -4.21 10.01 0.25
N THR A 27 -5.00 9.05 0.76
CA THR A 27 -5.20 8.91 2.22
C THR A 27 -3.96 8.42 2.94
N CYS A 28 -3.03 7.77 2.22
CA CYS A 28 -1.74 7.37 2.78
C CYS A 28 -0.91 8.59 3.21
N LEU A 29 -0.90 9.65 2.40
CA LEU A 29 -0.13 10.87 2.68
C LEU A 29 -0.59 11.57 3.94
N ALA A 30 -1.90 11.76 4.08
CA ALA A 30 -2.47 12.39 5.26
C ALA A 30 -2.20 11.55 6.53
N ALA A 31 -2.05 10.24 6.37
CA ALA A 31 -1.80 9.33 7.48
C ALA A 31 -0.32 9.25 7.88
N THR A 32 0.63 9.32 6.94
CA THR A 32 2.07 9.28 7.25
C THR A 32 2.64 10.64 7.63
N GLN A 33 2.11 11.74 7.07
CA GLN A 33 2.60 13.11 7.29
C GLN A 33 2.81 13.51 8.78
N PRO A 34 1.88 13.27 9.72
CA PRO A 34 2.13 13.65 11.12
C PRO A 34 3.28 12.86 11.77
N PHE A 35 3.55 11.64 11.31
CA PHE A 35 4.67 10.83 11.81
C PHE A 35 5.99 11.24 11.15
N GLU A 36 5.99 11.50 9.85
CA GLU A 36 7.15 12.04 9.11
C GLU A 36 7.62 13.36 9.76
N GLU A 37 6.70 14.28 10.05
CA GLU A 37 6.99 15.57 10.68
C GLU A 37 7.54 15.41 12.10
N ALA A 38 6.90 14.58 12.92
CA ALA A 38 7.32 14.35 14.31
C ALA A 38 8.69 13.66 14.41
N LEU A 39 9.01 12.79 13.45
CA LEU A 39 10.28 12.07 13.39
C LEU A 39 11.38 12.86 12.65
N GLY A 40 11.05 14.01 12.06
CA GLY A 40 11.98 14.81 11.26
C GLY A 40 12.43 14.10 9.98
N VAL A 41 11.65 13.12 9.50
CA VAL A 41 11.92 12.38 8.27
C VAL A 41 11.35 13.21 7.11
N VAL A 42 12.14 14.16 6.62
CA VAL A 42 11.81 14.92 5.42
C VAL A 42 12.18 14.05 4.22
N GLU A 43 11.22 13.32 3.66
CA GLU A 43 11.48 12.47 2.48
C GLU A 43 11.70 13.32 1.22
N ASP A 44 12.90 13.25 0.64
CA ASP A 44 13.16 13.70 -0.74
C ASP A 44 12.58 12.71 -1.79
N GLU A 45 12.35 11.43 -1.43
CA GLU A 45 11.84 10.39 -2.35
C GLU A 45 10.79 9.47 -1.70
N ARG A 46 9.51 9.64 -2.10
CA ARG A 46 8.38 8.79 -1.71
C ARG A 46 8.25 7.57 -2.62
N ILE A 47 8.01 6.39 -2.03
CA ILE A 47 7.77 5.15 -2.77
C ILE A 47 6.33 4.70 -2.55
N TYR A 48 5.50 4.76 -3.60
CA TYR A 48 4.13 4.25 -3.58
C TYR A 48 4.08 2.80 -4.07
N LYS A 49 3.41 1.93 -3.32
CA LYS A 49 3.12 0.56 -3.78
C LYS A 49 2.00 0.59 -4.81
N ASP A 50 2.07 -0.32 -5.78
CA ASP A 50 1.00 -0.50 -6.77
C ASP A 50 -0.32 -0.82 -6.06
N GLU A 51 -1.38 -0.11 -6.43
CA GLU A 51 -2.71 -0.37 -5.87
C GLU A 51 -3.09 -1.80 -6.25
N SER A 52 -3.53 -2.60 -5.28
CA SER A 52 -3.81 -4.03 -5.51
C SER A 52 -4.75 -4.19 -6.69
N ALA A 53 -4.22 -4.66 -7.82
CA ALA A 53 -4.96 -4.78 -9.06
C ALA A 53 -6.30 -5.48 -8.81
N PRO A 54 -7.43 -4.96 -9.34
CA PRO A 54 -8.72 -5.58 -9.14
C PRO A 54 -8.62 -7.03 -9.62
N GLN A 55 -8.92 -7.99 -8.73
CA GLN A 55 -8.91 -9.39 -9.10
C GLN A 55 -9.81 -9.59 -10.32
N LEU A 56 -9.19 -9.85 -11.47
CA LEU A 56 -9.86 -10.25 -12.69
C LEU A 56 -10.63 -11.52 -12.37
N ARG A 57 -11.92 -11.39 -12.06
CA ARG A 57 -12.85 -12.51 -11.94
C ARG A 57 -12.78 -13.27 -13.26
N THR A 58 -12.10 -14.41 -13.26
CA THR A 58 -12.10 -15.33 -14.38
C THR A 58 -13.49 -15.95 -14.44
N THR A 59 -14.41 -15.33 -15.18
CA THR A 59 -15.72 -15.92 -15.48
C THR A 59 -15.46 -17.08 -16.43
N ASN A 60 -15.37 -18.29 -15.86
CA ASN A 60 -15.26 -19.51 -16.63
C ASN A 60 -16.58 -19.76 -17.37
N SER A 61 -16.75 -19.16 -18.55
CA SER A 61 -17.88 -19.41 -19.45
C SER A 61 -17.71 -20.79 -20.07
N SER A 62 -18.04 -21.82 -19.30
CA SER A 62 -18.24 -23.18 -19.82
C SER A 62 -19.50 -23.17 -20.70
N GLN A 63 -19.34 -22.73 -21.94
CA GLN A 63 -20.36 -22.77 -22.97
C GLN A 63 -20.53 -24.24 -23.40
N THR A 64 -21.42 -24.96 -22.72
CA THR A 64 -21.80 -26.32 -23.08
C THR A 64 -22.49 -26.30 -24.44
N ARG A 65 -21.82 -26.76 -25.50
CA ARG A 65 -22.51 -27.07 -26.76
C ARG A 65 -23.39 -28.29 -26.54
N LEU A 66 -24.69 -28.08 -26.36
CA LEU A 66 -25.70 -29.11 -26.61
C LEU A 66 -25.67 -29.45 -28.11
N ARG A 67 -25.25 -30.68 -28.44
CA ARG A 67 -25.53 -31.28 -29.75
C ARG A 67 -26.97 -31.79 -29.74
N GLN A 68 -27.76 -31.38 -30.74
CA GLN A 68 -28.88 -32.17 -31.28
C GLN A 68 -28.48 -32.66 -32.67
#